data_AF-A0A837ZV29-F1
#
_entry.id   AF-A0A837ZV29-F1
#
_cell.length_a   1.000
_cell.length_b   1.000
_cell.length_c   1.000
_cell.angle_alpha   90.00
_cell.angle_beta   90.00
_cell.angle_gamma   90.00
#
_symmetry.space_group_name_H-M   'P 1'
#
loop_
_entity.id
_entity.type
_entity.pdbx_description
1 polymer ?
#
loop_
_entity_poly.entity_id
_entity_poly.type
_entity_poly.pdbx_seq_one_letter_code
_entity_poly.pdbx_strand_id
1 'polypeptide(L)'
;MRQRISWSLPLAITAIVTCLACLTIALAAAAPNPDCGTIVTAANQLEVAYNQVQPYGYTPFGIENQIQTAAMPLMSLASPAAFDMRNWAFRLASELGKNDAQDPDEQRSGTWISGTLSGARQSLQAARAACA
;
A
#
# COMPACT_ATOMS: atom_id res chain seq x y z
N MET A 1 -26.22 -61.46 12.15
CA MET A 1 -24.85 -61.15 12.61
C MET A 1 -23.89 -61.40 11.43
N ARG A 2 -23.83 -60.51 10.44
CA ARG A 2 -22.75 -59.52 10.18
C ARG A 2 -21.32 -60.07 10.31
N GLN A 3 -20.83 -60.74 9.26
CA GLN A 3 -19.40 -60.93 8.99
C GLN A 3 -18.85 -59.67 8.32
N ARG A 4 -17.93 -58.98 8.99
CA ARG A 4 -17.19 -57.84 8.44
C ARG A 4 -15.92 -58.39 7.78
N ILE A 5 -15.91 -58.46 6.45
CA ILE A 5 -14.72 -58.82 5.69
C ILE A 5 -13.93 -57.52 5.47
N SER A 6 -12.79 -57.43 6.15
CA SER A 6 -11.79 -56.39 6.00
C SER A 6 -11.04 -56.59 4.68
N TRP A 7 -11.25 -55.69 3.72
CA TRP A 7 -10.42 -55.56 2.53
C TRP A 7 -9.64 -54.25 2.62
N SER A 8 -8.38 -54.36 3.04
CA SER A 8 -7.39 -53.29 2.96
C SER A 8 -6.88 -53.23 1.51
N LEU A 9 -7.36 -52.27 0.71
CA LEU A 9 -6.72 -51.95 -0.58
C LEU A 9 -5.65 -50.87 -0.39
N PRO A 10 -4.39 -51.10 -0.80
CA PRO A 10 -3.34 -50.10 -0.73
C PRO A 10 -3.45 -49.19 -1.96
N LEU A 11 -4.05 -48.01 -1.83
CA LEU A 11 -3.98 -46.95 -2.84
C LEU A 11 -2.68 -46.15 -2.65
N ALA A 12 -1.56 -46.79 -2.96
CA ALA A 12 -0.41 -46.07 -3.49
C ALA A 12 -0.75 -45.69 -4.94
N ILE A 13 -0.42 -44.46 -5.37
CA ILE A 13 -0.10 -44.00 -6.76
C ILE A 13 -0.48 -42.51 -7.01
N THR A 14 -1.24 -41.83 -6.16
CA THR A 14 -1.71 -40.44 -6.45
C THR A 14 -1.00 -39.28 -5.72
N ALA A 15 0.23 -39.47 -5.21
CA ALA A 15 0.93 -38.41 -4.46
C ALA A 15 2.08 -37.71 -5.22
N ILE A 16 2.47 -38.17 -6.41
CA ILE A 16 3.74 -37.72 -7.04
C ILE A 16 3.53 -36.66 -8.14
N VAL A 17 2.31 -36.49 -8.68
CA VAL A 17 2.09 -35.62 -9.86
C VAL A 17 1.69 -34.18 -9.49
N THR A 18 1.16 -33.90 -8.30
CA THR A 18 0.59 -32.57 -7.99
C THR A 18 1.55 -31.56 -7.34
N CYS A 19 2.70 -31.96 -6.79
CA CYS A 19 3.63 -31.01 -6.17
C CYS A 19 4.79 -30.56 -7.09
N LEU A 20 4.95 -31.16 -8.27
CA LEU A 20 5.90 -30.69 -9.29
C LEU A 20 5.39 -29.49 -10.09
N ALA A 21 4.11 -29.10 -9.93
CA ALA A 21 3.58 -27.85 -10.46
C ALA A 21 3.97 -26.61 -9.64
N CYS A 22 4.71 -26.80 -8.53
CA CYS A 22 5.21 -25.72 -7.68
C CYS A 22 6.61 -25.22 -8.10
N LEU A 23 7.12 -25.68 -9.25
CA LEU A 23 8.31 -25.13 -9.89
C LEU A 23 7.91 -24.32 -11.12
N THR A 24 8.53 -23.15 -11.25
CA THR A 24 8.62 -22.28 -12.43
C THR A 24 7.47 -21.32 -12.72
N ILE A 25 7.10 -20.50 -11.74
CA ILE A 25 6.93 -19.06 -12.06
C ILE A 25 8.28 -18.45 -11.74
N ALA A 26 9.26 -18.65 -12.63
CA ALA A 26 10.39 -17.76 -12.66
C ALA A 26 9.79 -16.37 -12.90
N LEU A 27 9.76 -15.54 -11.87
CA LEU A 27 9.54 -14.10 -12.02
C LEU A 27 10.57 -13.68 -13.08
N ALA A 28 10.12 -13.51 -14.32
CA ALA A 28 10.87 -12.73 -15.27
C ALA A 28 11.07 -11.40 -14.55
N ALA A 29 12.31 -11.10 -14.15
CA ALA A 29 12.65 -9.83 -13.55
C ALA A 29 12.19 -8.78 -14.56
N ALA A 30 11.05 -8.14 -14.26
CA ALA A 30 10.57 -7.03 -15.05
C ALA A 30 11.72 -6.04 -15.09
N ALA A 31 12.06 -5.54 -16.29
CA ALA A 31 13.04 -4.48 -16.39
C ALA A 31 12.68 -3.42 -15.33
N PRO A 32 13.66 -2.97 -14.51
CA PRO A 32 13.38 -2.06 -13.42
C PRO A 32 12.58 -0.90 -13.98
N ASN A 33 11.40 -0.67 -13.42
CA ASN A 33 10.52 0.37 -13.90
C ASN A 33 11.34 1.68 -13.93
N PRO A 34 11.48 2.34 -15.09
CA PRO A 34 12.35 3.51 -15.24
C PRO A 34 11.96 4.64 -14.26
N ASP A 35 10.72 4.60 -13.78
CA ASP A 35 10.18 5.55 -12.82
C ASP A 35 10.62 5.29 -11.37
N CYS A 36 11.24 4.14 -11.06
CA CYS A 36 11.50 3.72 -9.68
C CYS A 36 12.41 4.67 -8.90
N GLY A 37 13.36 5.33 -9.55
CA GLY A 37 14.16 6.37 -8.90
C GLY A 37 13.29 7.51 -8.36
N THR A 38 12.33 7.98 -9.17
CA THR A 38 11.39 9.04 -8.79
C THR A 38 10.39 8.54 -7.74
N ILE A 39 9.85 7.33 -7.91
CA ILE A 39 8.88 6.73 -6.97
C ILE A 39 9.50 6.56 -5.59
N VAL A 40 10.68 5.95 -5.48
CA VAL A 40 11.34 5.71 -4.19
C VAL A 40 11.69 7.04 -3.50
N THR A 41 12.16 8.02 -4.27
CA THR A 41 12.48 9.36 -3.74
C THR A 41 11.23 10.04 -3.17
N ALA A 42 10.13 10.07 -3.94
CA ALA A 42 8.86 10.64 -3.49
C ALA A 42 8.30 9.87 -2.29
N ALA A 43 8.40 8.53 -2.26
CA ALA A 43 7.93 7.72 -1.16
C ALA A 43 8.64 8.07 0.16
N ASN A 44 9.95 8.31 0.11
CA ASN A 44 10.72 8.71 1.29
C ASN A 44 10.32 10.11 1.79
N GLN A 45 10.10 11.07 0.88
CA GLN A 45 9.65 12.42 1.23
C GLN A 45 8.24 12.40 1.84
N LEU A 46 7.33 11.61 1.26
CA LEU A 46 5.98 11.43 1.77
C LEU A 46 5.98 10.77 3.16
N GLU A 47 6.83 9.77 3.40
CA GLU A 47 6.95 9.12 4.71
C GLU A 47 7.36 10.11 5.80
N VAL A 48 8.30 11.02 5.51
CA VAL A 48 8.71 12.08 6.44
C VAL A 48 7.54 13.02 6.78
N ALA A 49 6.73 13.40 5.79
CA ALA A 49 5.54 14.23 6.02
C ALA A 49 4.45 13.47 6.80
N TYR A 50 4.18 12.22 6.43
CA TYR A 50 3.17 11.36 7.07
C TYR A 50 3.48 11.07 8.55
N ASN A 51 4.76 11.06 8.93
CA ASN A 51 5.17 10.86 10.33
C ASN A 51 4.91 12.08 11.21
N GLN A 52 4.60 13.24 10.63
CA GLN A 52 4.22 14.45 11.37
C GLN A 52 2.70 14.56 11.57
N VAL A 53 1.91 13.73 10.88
CA VAL A 53 0.45 13.71 11.00
C VAL A 53 0.04 13.06 12.31
N GLN A 54 -0.73 13.79 13.11
CA GLN A 54 -1.31 13.33 14.37
C GLN A 54 -2.84 13.21 14.20
N PRO A 55 -3.39 12.01 13.94
CA PRO A 55 -4.82 11.87 13.60
C PRO A 55 -5.78 12.31 14.71
N TYR A 56 -5.40 12.10 15.97
CA TYR A 56 -6.21 12.46 17.15
C TYR A 56 -5.60 13.60 17.97
N GLY A 57 -4.59 14.27 17.40
CA GLY A 57 -3.81 15.29 18.10
C GLY A 57 -3.51 16.47 17.19
N TYR A 58 -2.57 17.30 17.62
CA TYR A 58 -2.17 18.46 16.84
C TYR A 58 -1.23 18.05 15.70
N THR A 59 -1.68 18.23 14.46
CA THR A 59 -0.82 18.19 13.28
C THR A 59 -0.26 19.61 13.05
N PRO A 60 1.06 19.78 12.84
CA PRO A 60 1.62 21.10 12.53
C PRO A 60 0.98 21.72 11.28
N PHE A 61 0.88 23.05 11.25
CA PHE A 61 0.40 23.75 10.05
C PHE A 61 1.34 23.54 8.85
N GLY A 62 0.76 23.39 7.66
CA GLY A 62 1.51 23.29 6.40
C GLY A 62 1.96 21.88 6.01
N ILE A 63 1.61 20.86 6.79
CA ILE A 63 1.90 19.45 6.45
C ILE A 63 1.18 19.02 5.18
N GLU A 64 -0.03 19.52 4.94
CA GLU A 64 -0.78 19.33 3.70
C GLU A 64 0.00 19.84 2.46
N ASN A 65 0.70 20.96 2.59
CA ASN A 65 1.53 21.52 1.52
C ASN A 65 2.82 20.70 1.31
N GLN A 66 3.41 20.20 2.39
CA GLN A 66 4.56 19.29 2.30
C GLN A 66 4.19 17.99 1.57
N ILE A 67 3.04 17.39 1.90
CA ILE A 67 2.53 16.18 1.25
C ILE A 67 2.30 16.44 -0.25
N GLN A 68 1.64 17.54 -0.60
CA GLN A 68 1.40 17.89 -1.99
C GLN A 68 2.71 18.09 -2.76
N THR A 69 3.66 18.81 -2.17
CA THR A 69 4.97 19.07 -2.77
C THR A 69 5.75 17.78 -3.02
N ALA A 70 5.78 16.86 -2.05
CA ALA A 70 6.43 15.56 -2.19
C ALA A 70 5.76 14.65 -3.24
N ALA A 71 4.45 14.82 -3.48
CA ALA A 71 3.71 14.07 -4.49
C ALA A 71 3.84 14.64 -5.91
N MET A 72 4.27 15.90 -6.09
CA MET A 72 4.37 16.56 -7.40
C MET A 72 5.17 15.77 -8.45
N PRO A 73 6.33 15.16 -8.15
CA PRO A 73 7.10 14.39 -9.13
C PRO A 73 6.35 13.17 -9.69
N LEU A 74 5.33 12.68 -8.97
CA LEU A 74 4.53 11.53 -9.39
C LEU A 74 3.51 11.89 -10.48
N MET A 75 3.23 13.18 -10.69
CA MET A 75 2.19 13.63 -11.61
C MET A 75 2.49 13.29 -13.06
N SER A 76 3.77 13.27 -13.45
CA SER A 76 4.22 12.91 -14.80
C SER A 76 4.32 11.40 -15.04
N LEU A 77 4.12 10.57 -14.01
CA LEU A 77 4.31 9.13 -14.09
C LEU A 77 2.97 8.43 -14.37
N ALA A 78 3.02 7.40 -15.21
CA ALA A 78 1.85 6.61 -15.61
C ALA A 78 1.77 5.26 -14.88
N SER A 79 2.82 4.85 -14.17
CA SER A 79 2.86 3.57 -13.48
C SER A 79 1.77 3.49 -12.38
N PRO A 80 1.15 2.30 -12.17
CA PRO A 80 0.10 2.14 -11.16
C PRO A 80 0.55 2.54 -9.75
N ALA A 81 1.79 2.23 -9.38
CA ALA A 81 2.37 2.60 -8.09
C ALA A 81 2.42 4.13 -7.88
N ALA A 82 2.85 4.87 -8.90
CA ALA A 82 2.86 6.34 -8.83
C ALA A 82 1.44 6.92 -8.77
N PHE A 83 0.49 6.32 -9.50
CA PHE A 83 -0.91 6.73 -9.46
C PHE A 83 -1.54 6.54 -8.07
N ASP A 84 -1.33 5.38 -7.46
CA ASP A 84 -1.89 5.08 -6.14
C ASP A 84 -1.28 5.99 -5.06
N MET A 85 0.04 6.19 -5.09
CA MET A 85 0.72 7.11 -4.17
C MET A 85 0.19 8.54 -4.27
N ARG A 86 0.04 9.11 -5.49
CA ARG A 86 -0.50 10.48 -5.63
C ARG A 86 -1.94 10.57 -5.13
N ASN A 87 -2.77 9.57 -5.40
CA ASN A 87 -4.18 9.59 -5.00
C ASN A 87 -4.30 9.61 -3.48
N TRP A 88 -3.56 8.75 -2.79
CA TRP A 88 -3.54 8.74 -1.33
C TRP A 88 -2.92 10.02 -0.74
N ALA A 89 -1.84 10.53 -1.33
CA ALA A 89 -1.21 11.76 -0.88
C ALA A 89 -2.17 12.97 -0.98
N PHE A 90 -2.81 13.17 -2.14
CA PHE A 90 -3.77 14.27 -2.32
C PHE A 90 -5.02 14.11 -1.47
N ARG A 91 -5.50 12.88 -1.28
CA ARG A 91 -6.60 12.61 -0.36
C ARG A 91 -6.23 13.00 1.07
N LEU A 92 -5.08 12.55 1.57
CA LEU A 92 -4.62 12.91 2.91
C LEU A 92 -4.40 14.42 3.06
N ALA A 93 -3.76 15.07 2.09
CA ALA A 93 -3.57 16.52 2.11
C ALA A 93 -4.89 17.29 2.11
N SER A 94 -5.90 16.84 1.34
CA SER A 94 -7.23 17.45 1.36
C SER A 94 -7.93 17.28 2.72
N GLU A 95 -7.79 16.11 3.36
CA GLU A 95 -8.36 15.89 4.70
C GLU A 95 -7.68 16.76 5.77
N LEU A 96 -6.36 16.96 5.66
CA LEU A 96 -5.62 17.87 6.55
C LEU A 96 -6.01 19.34 6.34
N GLY A 97 -6.07 19.80 5.08
CA GLY A 97 -6.44 21.19 4.78
C GLY A 97 -7.86 21.56 5.22
N LYS A 98 -8.78 20.59 5.26
CA LYS A 98 -10.12 20.78 5.85
C LYS A 98 -10.09 20.85 7.37
N ASN A 99 -9.22 20.08 8.02
CA ASN A 99 -9.04 20.10 9.47
C ASN A 99 -8.31 21.37 9.96
N ASP A 100 -7.46 21.96 9.12
CA ASP A 100 -6.74 23.22 9.39
C ASP A 100 -7.64 24.45 9.21
N ALA A 101 -8.72 24.35 8.44
CA ALA A 101 -9.77 25.35 8.41
C ALA A 101 -10.42 25.36 9.80
N GLN A 102 -10.18 26.43 10.56
CA GLN A 102 -10.63 26.63 11.94
C GLN A 102 -12.17 26.74 12.08
N ASP A 103 -12.94 25.90 11.42
CA ASP A 103 -14.37 25.77 11.66
C ASP A 103 -14.56 24.78 12.82
N PRO A 104 -14.90 25.26 14.04
CA PRO A 104 -15.10 24.39 15.19
C PRO A 104 -16.23 23.37 14.99
N ASP A 105 -17.15 23.61 14.04
CA ASP A 105 -18.24 22.68 13.71
C ASP A 105 -17.83 21.64 12.64
N GLU A 106 -16.74 21.89 11.89
CA GLU A 106 -16.19 20.98 10.86
C GLU A 106 -14.98 20.17 11.38
N GLN A 107 -14.98 19.80 12.66
CA GLN A 107 -14.02 18.82 13.17
C GLN A 107 -14.33 17.43 12.58
N ARG A 108 -13.68 17.09 11.47
CA ARG A 108 -13.73 15.72 10.95
C ARG A 108 -13.02 14.81 11.94
N SER A 109 -13.68 13.71 12.35
CA SER A 109 -13.14 12.86 13.41
C SER A 109 -11.77 12.31 13.02
N GLY A 110 -10.84 12.28 13.98
CA GLY A 110 -9.49 11.76 13.79
C GLY A 110 -9.42 10.33 13.23
N THR A 111 -10.53 9.59 13.28
CA THR A 111 -10.72 8.28 12.65
C THR A 111 -10.66 8.36 11.12
N TRP A 112 -11.14 9.43 10.49
CA TRP A 112 -11.03 9.62 9.04
C TRP A 112 -9.60 9.89 8.61
N ILE A 113 -8.90 10.76 9.36
CA ILE A 113 -7.47 11.04 9.13
C ILE A 113 -6.65 9.77 9.35
N SER A 114 -6.92 8.99 10.40
CA SER A 114 -6.18 7.76 10.70
C SER A 114 -6.38 6.69 9.61
N GLY A 115 -7.61 6.52 9.12
CA GLY A 115 -7.92 5.63 8.01
C GLY A 115 -7.20 6.03 6.72
N THR A 116 -7.21 7.33 6.41
CA THR A 116 -6.56 7.87 5.21
C THR A 116 -5.04 7.77 5.30
N LEU A 117 -4.46 8.07 6.46
CA LEU A 117 -3.04 7.93 6.73
C LEU A 117 -2.58 6.46 6.64
N SER A 118 -3.40 5.52 7.11
CA SER A 118 -3.12 4.09 6.97
C SER A 118 -3.05 3.67 5.49
N GLY A 119 -4.04 4.04 4.69
CA GLY A 119 -4.03 3.79 3.25
C GLY A 119 -2.84 4.44 2.54
N ALA A 120 -2.50 5.67 2.92
CA ALA A 120 -1.33 6.36 2.39
C ALA A 120 -0.01 5.67 2.74
N ARG A 121 0.14 5.12 3.95
CA ARG A 121 1.32 4.33 4.32
C ARG A 121 1.39 3.00 3.57
N GLN A 122 0.26 2.35 3.34
CA GLN A 122 0.20 1.11 2.56
C GLN A 122 0.64 1.33 1.11
N SER A 123 0.24 2.44 0.48
CA SER A 123 0.67 2.74 -0.89
C SER A 123 2.19 2.97 -1.00
N LEU A 124 2.83 3.56 0.03
CA LEU A 124 4.31 3.67 0.07
C LEU A 124 4.98 2.30 0.10
N GLN A 125 4.47 1.37 0.90
CA GLN A 125 5.02 0.01 1.00
C GLN A 125 4.82 -0.75 -0.31
N ALA A 126 3.63 -0.65 -0.91
CA ALA A 126 3.35 -1.26 -2.20
C ALA A 126 4.25 -0.71 -3.31
N ALA A 127 4.48 0.60 -3.35
CA ALA A 127 5.34 1.23 -4.34
C ALA A 127 6.81 0.83 -4.17
N ARG A 128 7.31 0.73 -2.94
CA ARG A 128 8.66 0.22 -2.66
C ARG A 128 8.81 -1.24 -3.08
N ALA A 129 7.82 -2.08 -2.77
CA ALA A 129 7.81 -3.48 -3.19
C ALA A 129 7.78 -3.63 -4.73
N ALA A 130 7.09 -2.74 -5.45
CA ALA A 130 7.08 -2.71 -6.90
C ALA A 130 8.40 -2.25 -7.54
N CYS A 131 9.31 -1.68 -6.74
CA CYS A 131 10.61 -1.15 -7.16
C CYS A 131 11.82 -1.90 -6.58
N ALA A 132 11.58 -3.00 -5.85
CA ALA A 132 12.60 -3.90 -5.31
C ALA A 132 12.89 -5.05 -6.28
#